data_AF-A0A1S8XXZ0-F1
#
_entry.id   AF-A0A1S8XXZ0-F1
#
_cell.length_a   1.000
_cell.length_b   1.000
_cell.length_c   1.000
_cell.angle_alpha   90.00
_cell.angle_beta   90.00
_cell.angle_gamma   90.00
#
_symmetry.space_group_name_H-M   'P 1'
#
loop_
_entity.id
_entity.type
_entity.pdbx_description
1 polymer ?
#
loop_
_entity_poly.entity_id
_entity_poly.type
_entity_poly.pdbx_seq_one_letter_code
_entity_poly.pdbx_strand_id
1 'polypeptide(L)'
;MIDEQTDKKSGSFWKELPILLGVAILVAVLVRAFVLQTFYIPSPSMENTLQINDRVLVNKLVYDFRSPHRGEVVVFKAPTEWSGNPDGEDFIKRVIGVGGDHVVCCDPQERIMINGKPIDEPYIYSANGQQDKAADQEFDITVPQGRLWVMGDHRSASGDSLEHWQQSGQNIDSATIPEDQVVGRAFTVFWPVDRATWLTVPKSFDDVPNP
;
A
#
# COMPACT_ATOMS: atom_id res chain seq x y z
N MET A 1 -15.74 -41.65 -54.19
CA MET A 1 -15.73 -42.80 -53.27
C MET A 1 -14.28 -43.25 -53.23
N ILE A 2 -13.52 -43.19 -52.14
CA ILE A 2 -13.85 -43.39 -50.72
C ILE A 2 -12.93 -42.46 -49.88
N ASP A 3 -13.46 -42.01 -48.75
CA ASP A 3 -12.87 -41.14 -47.72
C ASP A 3 -11.66 -41.72 -46.96
N GLU A 4 -11.06 -40.84 -46.15
CA GLU A 4 -10.54 -41.13 -44.78
C GLU A 4 -9.09 -41.69 -44.64
N GLN A 5 -8.23 -41.27 -43.71
CA GLN A 5 -8.29 -40.38 -42.55
C GLN A 5 -6.94 -39.66 -42.40
N THR A 6 -6.95 -38.37 -42.04
CA THR A 6 -5.77 -37.68 -41.50
C THR A 6 -5.43 -38.26 -40.13
N ASP A 7 -4.29 -38.94 -40.05
CA ASP A 7 -3.78 -39.59 -38.85
C ASP A 7 -3.45 -38.52 -37.77
N LYS A 8 -4.38 -38.33 -36.83
CA LYS A 8 -4.26 -37.38 -35.73
C LYS A 8 -3.39 -38.02 -34.64
N LYS A 9 -2.12 -37.60 -34.54
CA LYS A 9 -1.21 -37.97 -33.44
C LYS A 9 -1.80 -37.58 -32.07
N SER A 10 -2.52 -38.50 -31.43
CA SER A 10 -3.16 -38.31 -30.12
C SER A 10 -2.27 -38.69 -28.92
N GLY A 11 -1.02 -39.12 -29.15
CA GLY A 11 -0.11 -39.62 -28.11
C GLY A 11 0.86 -38.62 -27.48
N SER A 12 1.05 -37.43 -28.06
CA SER A 12 1.95 -36.38 -27.51
C SER A 12 1.24 -35.52 -26.47
N PHE A 13 -0.03 -35.18 -26.74
CA PHE A 13 -0.81 -34.25 -25.95
C PHE A 13 -0.93 -34.68 -24.47
N TRP A 14 -1.22 -35.95 -24.21
CA TRP A 14 -1.38 -36.47 -22.84
C TRP A 14 -0.05 -36.68 -22.09
N LYS A 15 1.10 -36.68 -22.78
CA LYS A 15 2.44 -36.73 -22.18
C LYS A 15 3.00 -35.34 -21.90
N GLU A 16 2.69 -34.37 -22.77
CA GLU A 16 3.08 -32.96 -22.62
C GLU A 16 2.20 -32.23 -21.60
N LEU A 17 0.93 -32.61 -21.46
CA LEU A 17 -0.01 -32.00 -20.53
C LEU A 17 0.47 -32.02 -19.06
N PRO A 18 0.95 -33.16 -18.49
CA PRO A 18 1.50 -33.17 -17.13
C PRO A 18 2.72 -32.28 -16.96
N ILE A 19 3.60 -32.21 -17.96
CA ILE A 19 4.80 -31.35 -17.93
C ILE A 19 4.38 -29.88 -17.93
N LEU A 20 3.47 -29.49 -18.83
CA LEU A 20 2.94 -28.12 -18.89
C LEU A 20 2.22 -27.72 -17.61
N LEU A 21 1.40 -28.61 -17.04
CA LEU A 21 0.75 -28.39 -15.75
C LEU A 21 1.77 -28.24 -14.62
N GLY A 22 2.80 -29.10 -14.59
CA GLY A 22 3.89 -29.01 -13.61
C GLY A 22 4.64 -27.68 -13.69
N VAL A 23 4.99 -27.23 -14.90
CA VAL A 23 5.62 -25.92 -15.13
C VAL A 23 4.69 -24.79 -14.71
N ALA A 24 3.40 -24.84 -15.07
CA ALA A 24 2.44 -23.81 -14.69
C ALA A 24 2.28 -23.70 -13.17
N ILE A 25 2.21 -24.82 -12.45
CA ILE A 25 2.16 -24.84 -10.98
C ILE A 25 3.45 -24.28 -10.40
N LEU A 26 4.61 -24.68 -10.92
CA LEU A 26 5.91 -24.17 -10.46
C LEU A 26 5.99 -22.65 -10.64
N VAL A 27 5.62 -22.13 -11.81
CA VAL A 27 5.58 -20.69 -12.09
C VAL A 27 4.61 -19.99 -11.13
N ALA A 28 3.42 -20.54 -10.91
CA ALA A 28 2.44 -19.95 -9.99
C ALA A 28 2.97 -19.90 -8.54
N VAL A 29 3.68 -20.94 -8.09
CA VAL A 29 4.33 -20.97 -6.77
C VAL A 29 5.43 -19.92 -6.68
N LEU A 30 6.28 -19.78 -7.70
CA LEU A 30 7.33 -18.76 -7.72
C LEU A 30 6.74 -17.34 -7.73
N VAL A 31 5.72 -17.10 -8.54
CA VAL A 31 5.02 -15.81 -8.58
C VAL A 31 4.42 -15.48 -7.21
N ARG A 32 3.78 -16.45 -6.56
CA ARG A 32 3.21 -16.26 -5.22
C ARG A 32 4.27 -16.10 -4.13
N ALA A 33 5.42 -16.75 -4.27
CA ALA A 33 6.49 -16.66 -3.28
C ALA A 33 7.20 -15.30 -3.35
N PHE A 34 7.49 -14.83 -4.55
CA PHE A 34 8.42 -13.71 -4.77
C PHE A 34 7.76 -12.43 -5.31
N VAL A 35 6.61 -12.52 -5.99
CA VAL A 35 6.05 -11.38 -6.72
C VAL A 35 4.80 -10.83 -6.06
N LEU A 36 3.83 -11.69 -5.77
CA LEU A 36 2.49 -11.30 -5.34
C LEU A 36 2.12 -11.93 -4.00
N GLN A 37 1.68 -11.09 -3.08
CA GLN A 37 1.13 -11.53 -1.79
C GLN A 37 -0.28 -10.97 -1.59
N THR A 38 -1.15 -11.78 -1.01
CA THR A 38 -2.53 -11.40 -0.67
C THR A 38 -2.60 -10.98 0.79
N PHE A 39 -3.22 -9.84 1.07
CA PHE A 39 -3.50 -9.39 2.44
C PHE A 39 -5.00 -9.23 2.67
N TYR A 40 -5.43 -9.52 3.89
CA TYR A 40 -6.79 -9.30 4.37
C TYR A 40 -6.82 -8.02 5.21
N ILE A 41 -7.90 -7.22 5.09
CA ILE A 41 -8.05 -5.94 5.79
C ILE A 41 -8.96 -6.11 7.02
N PRO A 42 -8.42 -6.14 8.25
CA PRO A 42 -9.20 -6.36 9.47
C PRO A 42 -9.69 -5.07 10.15
N SER A 43 -9.17 -3.90 9.75
CA SER A 43 -9.31 -2.63 10.48
C SER A 43 -9.87 -1.50 9.61
N PRO A 44 -10.46 -0.46 10.23
CA PRO A 44 -11.05 0.67 9.50
C PRO A 44 -10.04 1.77 9.11
N SER A 45 -8.77 1.69 9.51
CA SER A 45 -7.79 2.78 9.36
C SER A 45 -7.56 3.28 7.92
N MET A 46 -7.99 2.52 6.92
CA MET A 46 -7.89 2.85 5.50
C MET A 46 -9.27 2.97 4.83
N GLU A 47 -10.36 3.08 5.60
CA GLU A 47 -11.73 3.18 5.06
C GLU A 47 -11.87 4.32 4.04
N ASN A 48 -12.88 4.17 3.18
CA ASN A 48 -13.05 4.89 1.90
C ASN A 48 -12.15 4.34 0.78
N THR A 49 -10.88 4.02 1.06
CA THR A 49 -9.98 3.33 0.10
C THR A 49 -10.05 1.81 0.24
N LEU A 50 -9.93 1.30 1.47
CA LEU A 50 -9.97 -0.11 1.82
C LEU A 50 -10.97 -0.31 2.95
N GLN A 51 -11.98 -1.15 2.73
CA GLN A 51 -12.97 -1.44 3.77
C GLN A 51 -12.61 -2.72 4.50
N ILE A 52 -13.20 -2.89 5.69
CA ILE A 52 -13.10 -4.12 6.46
C ILE A 52 -13.59 -5.30 5.60
N ASN A 53 -12.84 -6.40 5.65
CA ASN A 53 -12.99 -7.63 4.87
C ASN A 53 -12.47 -7.62 3.43
N ASP A 54 -11.88 -6.50 2.98
CA ASP A 54 -11.20 -6.49 1.68
C ASP A 54 -10.03 -7.46 1.62
N ARG A 55 -9.75 -7.92 0.40
CA ARG A 55 -8.48 -8.57 0.08
C ARG A 55 -7.77 -7.78 -1.00
N VAL A 56 -6.51 -7.45 -0.71
CA VAL A 56 -5.63 -6.71 -1.62
C VAL A 56 -4.51 -7.60 -2.14
N LEU A 57 -4.09 -7.33 -3.37
CA LEU A 57 -2.83 -7.87 -3.90
C LEU A 57 -1.73 -6.82 -3.75
N VAL A 58 -0.58 -7.31 -3.29
CA VAL A 58 0.62 -6.54 -3.03
C VAL A 58 1.73 -7.02 -3.97
N ASN A 59 2.37 -6.07 -4.65
CA ASN A 59 3.57 -6.31 -5.46
C ASN A 59 4.81 -6.13 -4.57
N LYS A 60 5.52 -7.22 -4.31
CA LYS A 60 6.72 -7.25 -3.46
C LYS A 60 7.98 -6.78 -4.20
N LEU A 61 8.09 -7.13 -5.48
CA LEU A 61 9.28 -6.83 -6.28
C LEU A 61 9.46 -5.36 -6.61
N VAL A 62 8.40 -4.57 -6.55
CA VAL A 62 8.45 -3.18 -7.03
C VAL A 62 9.51 -2.35 -6.29
N TYR A 63 9.73 -2.62 -5.00
CA TYR A 63 10.67 -1.86 -4.19
C TYR A 63 12.10 -2.38 -4.18
N ASP A 64 12.36 -3.53 -4.82
CA ASP A 64 13.73 -4.00 -5.10
C ASP A 64 14.40 -3.17 -6.21
N PHE A 65 13.61 -2.46 -7.02
CA PHE A 65 14.08 -1.72 -8.20
C PHE A 65 13.87 -0.20 -8.10
N ARG A 66 13.05 0.27 -7.15
CA ARG A 66 12.79 1.70 -6.93
C ARG A 66 12.33 1.97 -5.50
N SER A 67 12.47 3.20 -5.02
CA SER A 67 11.88 3.60 -3.74
C SER A 67 10.35 3.74 -3.82
N PRO A 68 9.65 3.64 -2.67
CA PRO A 68 8.27 4.05 -2.51
C PRO A 68 8.06 5.54 -2.86
N HIS A 69 6.94 5.84 -3.50
CA HIS A 69 6.56 7.22 -3.84
C HIS A 69 5.39 7.70 -2.99
N ARG A 70 5.25 9.03 -2.91
CA ARG A 70 4.10 9.68 -2.27
C ARG A 70 2.79 9.23 -2.89
N GLY A 71 1.77 9.11 -2.07
CA GLY A 71 0.42 8.68 -2.42
C GLY A 71 0.27 7.17 -2.67
N GLU A 72 1.34 6.37 -2.65
CA GLU A 72 1.24 4.92 -2.76
C GLU A 72 0.68 4.30 -1.48
N VAL A 73 -0.16 3.25 -1.63
CA VAL A 73 -0.61 2.43 -0.50
C VAL A 73 0.36 1.27 -0.34
N VAL A 74 0.94 1.13 0.84
CA VAL A 74 2.02 0.18 1.11
C VAL A 74 1.69 -0.71 2.30
N VAL A 75 2.12 -1.96 2.21
CA VAL A 75 2.17 -2.87 3.36
C VAL A 75 3.59 -2.87 3.90
N PHE A 76 3.75 -2.76 5.20
CA PHE A 76 5.04 -2.74 5.88
C PHE A 76 4.98 -3.49 7.21
N LYS A 77 6.15 -3.94 7.67
CA LYS A 77 6.31 -4.48 9.03
C LYS A 77 6.30 -3.32 10.02
N ALA A 78 5.26 -3.26 10.83
CA ALA A 78 5.11 -2.23 11.84
C ALA A 78 6.21 -2.39 12.92
N PRO A 79 6.88 -1.30 13.32
CA PRO A 79 7.79 -1.32 14.47
C PRO A 79 7.10 -1.91 15.72
N THR A 80 7.87 -2.53 16.61
CA THR A 80 7.32 -3.10 17.84
C THR A 80 6.69 -2.03 18.72
N GLU A 81 7.21 -0.81 18.66
CA GLU A 81 6.66 0.37 19.32
C GLU A 81 5.26 0.75 18.81
N TRP A 82 4.93 0.36 17.57
CA TRP A 82 3.64 0.65 16.95
C TRP A 82 2.62 -0.45 17.22
N SER A 83 3.03 -1.70 17.01
CA SER A 83 2.16 -2.86 17.12
C SER A 83 1.99 -3.37 18.56
N GLY A 84 2.94 -3.05 19.45
CA GLY A 84 3.06 -3.70 20.76
C GLY A 84 3.37 -5.20 20.67
N ASN A 85 3.62 -5.72 19.46
CA ASN A 85 3.83 -7.14 19.20
C ASN A 85 5.30 -7.39 18.82
N PRO A 86 6.07 -8.10 19.67
CA PRO A 86 7.48 -8.42 19.37
C PRO A 86 7.63 -9.37 18.17
N ASP A 87 6.59 -10.14 17.82
CA ASP A 87 6.61 -11.03 16.67
C ASP A 87 6.35 -10.28 15.34
N GLY A 88 6.07 -8.97 15.43
CA GLY A 88 5.78 -8.09 14.30
C GLY A 88 4.36 -8.23 13.76
N GLU A 89 3.84 -7.14 13.21
CA GLU A 89 2.53 -7.09 12.55
C GLU A 89 2.63 -6.35 11.22
N ASP A 90 1.85 -6.76 10.22
CA ASP A 90 1.80 -6.10 8.92
C ASP A 90 0.75 -4.99 8.94
N PHE A 91 1.18 -3.76 8.72
CA PHE A 91 0.29 -2.60 8.61
C PHE A 91 0.17 -2.18 7.16
N ILE A 92 -0.98 -1.60 6.81
CA ILE A 92 -1.24 -0.98 5.51
C ILE A 92 -1.63 0.48 5.72
N LYS A 93 -0.91 1.38 5.04
CA LYS A 93 -1.09 2.84 5.12
C LYS A 93 -0.73 3.48 3.79
N ARG A 94 -1.05 4.77 3.63
CA ARG A 94 -0.63 5.59 2.50
C ARG A 94 0.67 6.32 2.83
N VAL A 95 1.62 6.32 1.90
CA VAL A 95 2.83 7.14 1.98
C VAL A 95 2.43 8.60 1.73
N ILE A 96 2.62 9.46 2.72
CA ILE A 96 2.38 10.91 2.57
C ILE A 96 3.70 11.62 2.27
N GLY A 97 4.77 11.28 3.00
CA GLY A 97 6.11 11.85 2.80
C GLY A 97 7.18 10.79 2.61
N VAL A 98 8.17 11.09 1.77
CA VAL A 98 9.40 10.30 1.55
C VAL A 98 10.61 11.06 2.09
N GLY A 99 11.77 10.40 2.18
CA GLY A 99 12.99 10.98 2.76
C GLY A 99 13.33 12.37 2.21
N GLY A 100 13.47 13.33 3.12
CA GLY A 100 13.75 14.75 2.84
C GLY A 100 12.51 15.64 2.83
N ASP A 101 11.31 15.08 2.71
CA ASP A 101 10.09 15.88 2.66
C ASP A 101 9.85 16.66 3.94
N HIS A 102 9.51 17.94 3.78
CA HIS A 102 8.94 18.78 4.81
C HIS A 102 7.42 18.66 4.78
N VAL A 103 6.83 17.96 5.76
CA VAL A 103 5.39 17.70 5.83
C VAL A 103 4.80 18.49 6.99
N VAL A 104 3.81 19.32 6.69
CA VAL A 104 3.18 20.22 7.65
C VAL A 104 1.68 20.05 7.59
N CYS A 105 1.05 19.88 8.75
CA CYS A 105 -0.36 20.18 8.91
C CYS A 105 -0.53 21.47 9.74
N CYS A 106 -1.19 22.51 9.21
CA CYS A 106 -1.88 22.57 7.91
C CYS A 106 -1.86 23.97 7.28
N ASP A 107 -2.21 24.04 5.98
CA ASP A 107 -2.52 25.30 5.32
C ASP A 107 -3.81 25.94 5.90
N PRO A 108 -4.14 27.20 5.56
CA PRO A 108 -5.36 27.84 6.07
C PRO A 108 -6.68 27.20 5.61
N GLN A 109 -6.64 26.21 4.71
CA GLN A 109 -7.78 25.39 4.28
C GLN A 109 -7.76 24.01 4.95
N GLU A 110 -6.96 23.81 6.00
CA GLU A 110 -6.80 22.55 6.73
C GLU A 110 -6.27 21.39 5.87
N ARG A 111 -5.45 21.68 4.86
CA ARG A 111 -4.79 20.67 4.03
C ARG A 111 -3.34 20.44 4.46
N ILE A 112 -2.88 19.19 4.31
CA ILE A 112 -1.44 18.88 4.43
C ILE A 112 -0.67 19.63 3.35
N MET A 113 0.47 20.18 3.73
CA MET A 113 1.48 20.73 2.83
C MET A 113 2.71 19.81 2.80
N ILE A 114 3.20 19.52 1.60
CA ILE A 114 4.46 18.80 1.40
C ILE A 114 5.39 19.73 0.62
N ASN A 115 6.55 20.06 1.17
CA ASN A 115 7.53 20.97 0.56
C ASN A 115 6.89 22.32 0.17
N GLY A 116 6.01 22.83 1.02
CA GLY A 116 5.27 24.09 0.81
C GLY A 116 4.11 24.02 -0.18
N LYS A 117 3.85 22.85 -0.79
CA LYS A 117 2.73 22.62 -1.69
C LYS A 117 1.56 21.98 -0.93
N PRO A 118 0.40 22.65 -0.81
CA PRO A 118 -0.79 21.99 -0.29
C PRO A 118 -1.26 20.90 -1.27
N ILE A 119 -1.68 19.77 -0.71
CA ILE A 119 -2.21 18.63 -1.47
C ILE A 119 -3.71 18.46 -1.22
N ASP A 120 -4.45 18.14 -2.29
CA ASP A 120 -5.84 17.73 -2.17
C ASP A 120 -5.91 16.23 -1.90
N GLU A 121 -6.63 15.82 -0.86
CA GLU A 121 -6.66 14.44 -0.38
C GLU A 121 -8.09 13.84 -0.51
N PRO A 122 -8.57 13.55 -1.74
CA PRO A 122 -9.94 13.09 -1.96
C PRO A 122 -10.22 11.68 -1.41
N TYR A 123 -9.18 10.98 -0.99
CA TYR A 123 -9.26 9.64 -0.42
C TYR A 123 -9.54 9.64 1.09
N ILE A 124 -9.38 10.78 1.78
CA ILE A 124 -9.66 10.84 3.22
C ILE A 124 -11.10 10.40 3.49
N TYR A 125 -11.25 9.59 4.53
CA TYR A 125 -12.52 9.05 4.96
C TYR A 125 -13.58 10.12 5.13
N SER A 126 -14.79 9.77 4.72
CA SER A 126 -15.95 10.63 4.91
C SER A 126 -17.17 9.79 5.26
N ALA A 127 -17.96 10.29 6.20
CA ALA A 127 -19.21 9.68 6.62
C ALA A 127 -20.28 10.77 6.76
N ASN A 128 -21.50 10.47 6.30
CA ASN A 128 -22.65 11.39 6.40
C ASN A 128 -22.39 12.79 5.82
N GLY A 129 -21.58 12.87 4.75
CA GLY A 129 -21.21 14.13 4.11
C GLY A 129 -20.21 14.98 4.89
N GLN A 130 -19.54 14.43 5.90
CA GLN A 130 -18.44 15.05 6.63
C GLN A 130 -17.16 14.26 6.36
N GLN A 131 -16.12 14.94 5.92
CA GLN A 131 -14.79 14.37 5.73
C GLN A 131 -13.98 14.54 7.02
N ASP A 132 -13.13 13.57 7.35
CA ASP A 132 -12.13 13.73 8.39
C ASP A 132 -11.21 14.92 8.07
N LYS A 133 -10.62 15.51 9.12
CA LYS A 133 -9.56 16.50 8.94
C LYS A 133 -8.32 15.84 8.33
N ALA A 134 -7.50 16.63 7.65
CA ALA A 134 -6.22 16.13 7.13
C ALA A 134 -5.27 15.68 8.26
N ALA A 135 -5.41 16.21 9.46
CA ALA A 135 -4.76 15.65 10.64
C ALA A 135 -5.58 15.99 11.89
N ASP A 136 -5.52 15.11 12.88
CA ASP A 136 -6.18 15.37 14.16
C ASP A 136 -5.45 16.43 14.99
N GLN A 137 -4.16 16.66 14.71
CA GLN A 137 -3.32 17.63 15.40
C GLN A 137 -2.32 18.25 14.42
N GLU A 138 -1.86 19.46 14.74
CA GLU A 138 -0.80 20.14 13.99
C GLU A 138 0.54 19.41 14.16
N PHE A 139 1.32 19.41 13.10
CA PHE A 139 2.69 18.91 13.12
C PHE A 139 3.51 19.58 12.02
N ASP A 140 4.82 19.65 12.26
CA ASP A 140 5.80 20.19 11.34
C ASP A 140 7.04 19.28 11.43
N ILE A 141 7.26 18.49 10.39
CA ILE A 141 8.31 17.46 10.39
C ILE A 141 9.10 17.48 9.09
N THR A 142 10.34 16.99 9.18
CA THR A 142 11.14 16.60 8.02
C THR A 142 11.38 15.10 8.07
N VAL A 143 10.98 14.39 7.01
CA VAL A 143 11.13 12.93 6.94
C VAL A 143 12.62 12.58 6.81
N PRO A 144 13.18 11.73 7.69
CA PRO A 144 14.58 11.32 7.56
C PRO A 144 14.82 10.53 6.27
N GLN A 145 16.05 10.59 5.75
CA GLN A 145 16.43 9.84 4.55
C GLN A 145 16.25 8.33 4.75
N GLY A 146 15.74 7.64 3.71
CA GLY A 146 15.45 6.20 3.76
C GLY A 146 14.27 5.83 4.66
N ARG A 147 13.44 6.80 5.05
CA ARG A 147 12.23 6.59 5.87
C ARG A 147 11.00 7.21 5.20
N LEU A 148 9.84 6.77 5.64
CA LEU A 148 8.53 7.20 5.14
C LEU A 148 7.66 7.73 6.28
N TRP A 149 6.96 8.81 6.00
CA TRP A 149 5.83 9.29 6.80
C TRP A 149 4.54 8.72 6.21
N VAL A 150 3.86 7.85 6.96
CA VAL A 150 2.69 7.09 6.49
C VAL A 150 1.46 7.44 7.32
N MET A 151 0.31 7.60 6.66
CA MET A 151 -0.95 7.93 7.31
C MET A 151 -2.09 7.04 6.81
N GLY A 152 -3.06 6.81 7.67
CA GLY A 152 -4.32 6.18 7.31
C GLY A 152 -5.20 7.13 6.51
N ASP A 153 -6.04 6.57 5.66
CA ASP A 153 -7.06 7.35 4.94
C ASP A 153 -8.24 7.67 5.87
N HIS A 154 -8.51 6.83 6.88
CA HIS A 154 -9.44 7.13 7.98
C HIS A 154 -8.64 7.75 9.14
N ARG A 155 -8.39 9.05 9.03
CA ARG A 155 -7.44 9.83 9.87
C ARG A 155 -7.75 9.66 11.35
N SER A 156 -9.02 9.80 11.73
CA SER A 156 -9.48 9.71 13.12
C SER A 156 -9.45 8.30 13.73
N ALA A 157 -9.17 7.27 12.93
CA ALA A 157 -9.18 5.86 13.33
C ALA A 157 -7.89 5.12 12.94
N SER A 158 -6.75 5.82 12.91
CA SER A 158 -5.49 5.29 12.40
C SER A 158 -4.32 5.46 13.36
N GLY A 159 -3.81 4.33 13.86
CA GLY A 159 -2.49 4.24 14.48
C GLY A 159 -1.40 4.26 13.42
N ASP A 160 -0.95 5.46 13.09
CA ASP A 160 0.04 5.72 12.04
C ASP A 160 1.14 6.68 12.51
N SER A 161 1.90 7.24 11.56
CA SER A 161 3.02 8.13 11.88
C SER A 161 2.63 9.29 12.78
N LEU A 162 1.44 9.88 12.62
CA LEU A 162 1.02 11.03 13.42
C LEU A 162 0.75 10.65 14.87
N GLU A 163 0.08 9.53 15.10
CA GLU A 163 -0.17 9.01 16.45
C GLU A 163 1.17 8.71 17.15
N HIS A 164 2.09 8.05 16.47
CA HIS A 164 3.40 7.69 17.05
C HIS A 164 4.33 8.89 17.23
N TRP A 165 4.20 9.94 16.40
CA TRP A 165 4.84 11.22 16.64
C TRP A 165 4.42 11.83 17.97
N GLN A 166 3.13 11.81 18.29
CA GLN A 166 2.62 12.35 19.55
C GLN A 166 3.04 11.50 20.74
N GLN A 167 2.85 10.17 20.65
CA GLN A 167 3.15 9.23 21.73
C GLN A 167 4.64 9.18 22.09
N SER A 168 5.52 9.36 21.10
CA SER A 168 6.97 9.37 21.30
C SER A 168 7.53 10.70 21.84
N GLY A 169 6.67 11.69 22.12
CA GLY A 169 7.12 13.02 22.51
C GLY A 169 7.83 13.74 21.37
N GLN A 170 7.30 13.61 20.15
CA GLN A 170 7.80 14.26 18.93
C GLN A 170 9.17 13.74 18.48
N ASN A 171 9.36 12.41 18.51
CA ASN A 171 10.53 11.76 17.95
C ASN A 171 10.26 11.28 16.51
N ILE A 172 10.98 11.84 15.55
CA ILE A 172 10.70 11.59 14.12
C ILE A 172 11.13 10.19 13.68
N ASP A 173 12.20 9.66 14.28
CA ASP A 173 12.71 8.33 13.97
C ASP A 173 11.72 7.26 14.46
N SER A 174 11.11 7.46 15.63
CA SER A 174 10.07 6.58 16.16
C SER A 174 8.74 6.72 15.40
N ALA A 175 8.48 7.86 14.77
CA ALA A 175 7.22 8.17 14.08
C ALA A 175 7.21 7.86 12.58
N THR A 176 8.37 7.52 12.00
CA THR A 176 8.47 7.12 10.59
C THR A 176 8.85 5.65 10.48
N ILE A 177 8.67 5.06 9.30
CA ILE A 177 9.10 3.67 9.05
C ILE A 177 10.26 3.62 8.05
N PRO A 178 11.24 2.72 8.19
CA PRO A 178 12.28 2.54 7.18
C PRO A 178 11.70 2.03 5.86
N GLU A 179 12.26 2.47 4.72
CA GLU A 179 11.88 1.95 3.40
C GLU A 179 12.10 0.42 3.28
N ASP A 180 13.11 -0.12 3.97
CA ASP A 180 13.43 -1.55 3.95
C ASP A 180 12.43 -2.44 4.74
N GLN A 181 11.53 -1.84 5.53
CA GLN A 181 10.45 -2.55 6.20
C GLN A 181 9.19 -2.66 5.33
N VAL A 182 9.20 -2.03 4.15
CA VAL A 182 8.07 -2.09 3.22
C VAL A 182 8.04 -3.46 2.54
N VAL A 183 6.98 -4.22 2.78
CA VAL A 183 6.74 -5.53 2.19
C VAL A 183 6.37 -5.41 0.71
N GLY A 184 5.64 -4.36 0.34
CA GLY A 184 5.30 -4.09 -1.05
C GLY A 184 4.17 -3.09 -1.25
N ARG A 185 3.89 -2.79 -2.52
CA ARG A 185 2.81 -1.86 -2.92
C ARG A 185 1.50 -2.59 -3.07
N ALA A 186 0.47 -2.18 -2.34
CA ALA A 186 -0.90 -2.59 -2.61
C ALA A 186 -1.37 -1.87 -3.89
N PHE A 187 -1.81 -2.64 -4.89
CA PHE A 187 -2.15 -2.07 -6.20
C PHE A 187 -3.58 -2.40 -6.66
N THR A 188 -4.26 -3.33 -6.00
CA THR A 188 -5.67 -3.64 -6.30
C THR A 188 -6.37 -4.26 -5.10
N VAL A 189 -7.64 -3.89 -4.92
CA VAL A 189 -8.61 -4.69 -4.18
C VAL A 189 -9.19 -5.67 -5.19
N PHE A 190 -9.07 -6.98 -4.94
CA PHE A 190 -9.58 -8.00 -5.86
C PHE A 190 -10.77 -8.77 -5.30
N TRP A 191 -11.04 -8.62 -3.99
CA TRP A 191 -12.17 -9.25 -3.32
C TRP A 191 -12.69 -8.32 -2.21
N PRO A 192 -14.02 -8.20 -2.02
CA PRO A 192 -15.08 -8.87 -2.77
C PRO A 192 -15.22 -8.33 -4.21
N VAL A 193 -15.75 -9.15 -5.13
CA VAL A 193 -15.71 -8.87 -6.59
C VAL A 193 -16.47 -7.60 -6.98
N ASP A 194 -17.55 -7.30 -6.27
CA ASP A 194 -18.37 -6.08 -6.44
C ASP A 194 -17.62 -4.80 -6.07
N ARG A 195 -16.48 -4.92 -5.37
CA ARG A 195 -15.60 -3.81 -4.98
C ARG A 195 -14.20 -3.90 -5.60
N ALA A 196 -14.02 -4.79 -6.57
CA ALA A 196 -12.73 -4.93 -7.24
C ALA A 196 -12.34 -3.62 -7.94
N THR A 197 -11.17 -3.08 -7.60
CA THR A 197 -10.69 -1.79 -8.12
C THR A 197 -9.16 -1.72 -8.09
N TRP A 198 -8.61 -0.81 -8.88
CA TRP A 198 -7.17 -0.49 -8.88
C TRP A 198 -6.88 0.61 -7.86
N LEU A 199 -5.82 0.42 -7.09
CA LEU A 199 -5.31 1.42 -6.16
C LEU A 199 -4.32 2.32 -6.89
N THR A 200 -4.79 3.49 -7.30
CA THR A 200 -4.00 4.50 -8.02
C THR A 200 -3.42 5.54 -7.07
N VAL A 201 -2.33 6.18 -7.51
CA VAL A 201 -1.78 7.35 -6.82
C VAL A 201 -2.66 8.56 -7.17
N PRO A 202 -3.13 9.35 -6.19
CA PRO A 202 -3.85 10.58 -6.44
C PRO A 202 -2.98 11.60 -7.16
N LYS A 203 -3.54 12.29 -8.17
CA LYS A 203 -2.80 13.27 -8.99
C LYS A 203 -2.25 14.46 -8.21
N SER A 204 -2.80 14.74 -7.03
CA SER A 204 -2.33 15.82 -6.16
C SER A 204 -0.86 15.65 -5.72
N PHE A 205 -0.33 14.43 -5.78
CA PHE A 205 1.08 14.15 -5.49
C PHE A 205 2.03 14.40 -6.66
N ASP A 206 1.55 14.46 -7.91
CA ASP A 206 2.39 14.56 -9.11
C ASP A 206 3.17 15.89 -9.17
N ASP A 207 2.58 16.96 -8.64
CA ASP A 207 3.13 18.33 -8.66
C ASP A 207 3.83 18.72 -7.35
N VAL A 208 4.02 17.78 -6.42
CA VAL A 208 4.75 18.03 -5.16
C VAL A 208 6.23 18.19 -5.49
N PRO A 209 6.86 19.33 -5.13
CA PRO A 209 8.30 19.52 -5.35
C PRO A 209 9.10 18.43 -4.66
N ASN A 210 10.21 18.02 -5.29
CA ASN A 210 11.20 17.20 -4.60
C ASN A 210 11.88 18.02 -3.49
N PRO A 211 12.35 17.37 -2.41
CA PRO A 211 13.11 18.02 -1.36
C PRO A 211 14.45 18.60 -1.86
#